data_AF-A0AAE0J139-F1
#
_entry.id   AF-A0AAE0J139-F1
#
_cell.length_a   1.000
_cell.length_b   1.000
_cell.length_c   1.000
_cell.angle_alpha   90.00
_cell.angle_beta   90.00
_cell.angle_gamma   90.00
#
_symmetry.space_group_name_H-M   'P 1'
#
loop_
_entity.id
_entity.type
_entity.pdbx_description
1 polymer ?
#
loop_
_entity_poly.entity_id
_entity_poly.type
_entity_poly.pdbx_seq_one_letter_code
_entity_poly.pdbx_strand_id
1 'polypeptide(L)'
;MDIVEILQQLEPGNNNNNNTQALVGFVSEPAGRGTLSLLLSCLFTLALCVWSSVHLDLPEPDEGTIRYTWRYLKWSLLAVLGPELVVWAAWRQYISARSLMSKIRAAQAQAQAQLTWSMTHSFYAGMGGFAIDIMDVNGADSPFLPSPSPSPNRRLYFTARGVQLLAECGLLPDIPAEEIKDKSKTDGGEKDLCCLQAGWMLVQVASRLAAGLPVTPLEINTIGHVVCALAIFVLWWHKPRWVREPTRLHGEWTRCMCAFMYMCSQMSDETAGTATATGDIILRGFRERPEILSLVYYRDNPGESQSQSQSQSQSYESGGGRSEGAAGFRLGASMRRARALQVDSRTTTRSNKSESAYLAEALCIYPEMPQSARARAKARTRTVTAVTAAAQGSPVTLAGEFRFRPQELIQDRPRDWPGDHLVHGVPGIYMGTTLWIMSMVFGAVHVAGWHDQFPSEFEAGMWRASSLYVVFAGLVWASINLLAHLSGAVWWLWYDILAGRASRGRRIAILSLCAVGGLPYVVARLFLVAEAFASLRALPVGAFLCPSWLLTVPHL
;
A
#
# COMPACT_ATOMS: atom_id res chain seq x y z
N MET A 1 46.23 13.87 28.41
CA MET A 1 46.88 13.64 27.11
C MET A 1 45.98 14.33 26.10
N ASP A 2 46.49 15.36 25.46
CA ASP A 2 45.69 16.18 24.55
C ASP A 2 45.30 15.35 23.32
N ILE A 3 44.09 15.52 22.78
CA ILE A 3 43.66 14.78 21.56
C ILE A 3 44.65 15.02 20.41
N VAL A 4 45.22 16.22 20.35
CA VAL A 4 46.28 16.58 19.39
C VAL A 4 47.54 15.73 19.59
N GLU A 5 47.90 15.43 20.83
CA GLU A 5 49.05 14.60 21.21
C GLU A 5 48.82 13.12 20.83
N ILE A 6 47.59 12.63 21.00
CA ILE A 6 47.18 11.27 20.60
C ILE A 6 47.13 11.14 19.07
N LEU A 7 46.61 12.16 18.38
CA LEU A 7 46.55 12.20 16.91
C LEU A 7 47.95 12.34 16.28
N GLN A 8 48.87 13.09 16.92
CA GLN A 8 50.28 13.17 16.49
C GLN A 8 51.06 11.88 16.73
N GLN A 9 50.69 11.07 17.72
CA GLN A 9 51.32 9.76 17.97
C GLN A 9 50.82 8.62 17.06
N LEU A 10 49.76 8.86 16.28
CA LEU A 10 49.15 7.91 15.35
C LEU A 10 49.68 8.08 13.91
N GLU A 11 50.96 8.38 13.75
CA GLU A 11 51.64 8.27 12.45
C GLU A 11 51.51 6.84 11.88
N PRO A 12 51.44 6.68 10.54
CA PRO A 12 51.25 5.40 9.87
C PRO A 12 52.48 4.51 10.04
N GLY A 13 52.55 3.81 11.17
CA GLY A 13 53.67 2.93 11.53
C GLY A 13 53.66 2.42 12.97
N ASN A 14 52.90 3.04 13.89
CA ASN A 14 52.87 2.62 15.29
C ASN A 14 51.61 1.79 15.61
N ASN A 15 51.75 0.46 15.64
CA ASN A 15 50.68 -0.53 15.88
C ASN A 15 50.18 -0.60 17.33
N ASN A 16 49.92 0.55 17.97
CA ASN A 16 49.32 0.59 19.30
C ASN A 16 47.78 0.61 19.19
N ASN A 17 47.18 -0.53 18.86
CA ASN A 17 45.72 -0.75 18.78
C ASN A 17 44.95 -0.27 20.02
N ASN A 18 45.62 -0.17 21.18
CA ASN A 18 45.01 0.27 22.44
C ASN A 18 44.62 1.76 22.44
N ASN A 19 45.33 2.62 21.69
CA ASN A 19 45.04 4.06 21.68
C ASN A 19 43.84 4.40 20.78
N THR A 20 43.62 3.64 19.70
CA THR A 20 42.47 3.84 18.80
C THR A 20 41.13 3.43 19.42
N GLN A 21 41.16 2.61 20.48
CA GLN A 21 39.99 2.11 21.20
C GLN A 21 39.60 2.98 22.41
N ALA A 22 40.41 3.98 22.75
CA ALA A 22 40.06 4.89 23.84
C ALA A 22 38.80 5.70 23.45
N LEU A 23 37.81 5.73 24.35
CA LEU A 23 36.60 6.50 24.14
C LEU A 23 36.86 7.98 24.46
N VAL A 24 36.52 8.85 23.51
CA VAL A 24 36.60 10.30 23.65
C VAL A 24 35.22 10.91 23.42
N GLY A 25 34.96 12.03 24.08
CA GLY A 25 33.72 12.79 23.93
C GLY A 25 33.74 13.65 22.66
N PHE A 26 33.36 14.92 22.81
CA PHE A 26 33.34 15.86 21.69
C PHE A 26 34.75 16.17 21.16
N VAL A 27 34.94 16.07 19.84
CA VAL A 27 36.19 16.38 19.15
C VAL A 27 35.96 17.56 18.18
N SER A 28 36.70 18.65 18.38
CA SER A 28 36.66 19.85 17.54
C SER A 28 37.55 19.73 16.30
N GLU A 29 37.13 20.34 15.20
CA GLU A 29 37.97 20.57 14.01
C GLU A 29 39.06 21.60 14.35
N PRO A 30 40.32 21.48 13.86
CA PRO A 30 40.65 21.13 12.46
C PRO A 30 41.62 19.95 12.26
N ALA A 31 42.01 19.19 13.30
CA ALA A 31 43.00 18.11 13.19
C ALA A 31 42.47 16.79 12.56
N GLY A 32 41.43 16.86 11.73
CA GLY A 32 40.77 15.69 11.11
C GLY A 32 39.25 15.82 11.04
N ARG A 33 38.55 14.68 11.00
CA ARG A 33 37.08 14.61 11.05
C ARG A 33 36.60 14.94 12.47
N GLY A 34 35.73 15.94 12.61
CA GLY A 34 35.15 16.32 13.91
C GLY A 34 33.83 15.61 14.24
N THR A 35 33.36 15.74 15.48
CA THR A 35 32.05 15.21 15.89
C THR A 35 30.91 15.91 15.15
N LEU A 36 31.03 17.23 14.91
CA LEU A 36 29.99 18.02 14.24
C LEU A 36 29.88 17.68 12.74
N SER A 37 31.00 17.53 12.02
CA SER A 37 30.97 17.12 10.61
C SER A 37 30.45 15.69 10.42
N LEU A 38 30.80 14.76 11.31
CA LEU A 38 30.19 13.42 11.33
C LEU A 38 28.67 13.51 11.50
N LEU A 39 28.20 14.24 12.52
CA LEU A 39 26.77 14.40 12.80
C LEU A 39 26.04 15.06 11.63
N LEU A 40 26.55 16.19 11.12
CA LEU A 40 25.94 16.94 10.02
C LEU A 40 25.94 16.15 8.72
N SER A 41 27.02 15.42 8.40
CA SER A 41 27.07 14.57 7.22
C SER A 41 25.99 13.48 7.26
N CYS A 42 25.84 12.81 8.40
CA CYS A 42 24.79 11.79 8.59
C CYS A 42 23.39 12.41 8.54
N LEU A 43 23.14 13.52 9.27
CA LEU A 43 21.84 14.19 9.28
C LEU A 43 21.44 14.72 7.91
N PHE A 44 22.37 15.32 7.17
CA PHE A 44 22.14 15.83 5.83
C PHE A 44 21.84 14.68 4.86
N THR A 45 22.59 13.58 4.93
CA THR A 45 22.35 12.38 4.13
C THR A 45 20.97 11.79 4.43
N LEU A 46 20.60 11.64 5.70
CA LEU A 46 19.28 11.17 6.12
C LEU A 46 18.15 12.10 5.63
N ALA A 47 18.33 13.41 5.82
CA ALA A 47 17.36 14.41 5.38
C ALA A 47 17.16 14.38 3.86
N LEU A 48 18.24 14.33 3.08
CA LEU A 48 18.17 14.21 1.62
C LEU A 48 17.51 12.91 1.17
N CYS A 49 17.86 11.78 1.78
CA CYS A 49 17.25 10.48 1.48
C CYS A 49 15.73 10.51 1.74
N VAL A 50 15.30 11.01 2.90
CA VAL A 50 13.88 11.08 3.24
C VAL A 50 13.15 12.09 2.34
N TRP A 51 13.70 13.28 2.19
CA TRP A 51 13.11 14.34 1.38
C TRP A 51 12.85 13.88 -0.06
N SER A 52 13.86 13.31 -0.71
CA SER A 52 13.79 12.91 -2.12
C SER A 52 12.96 11.63 -2.35
N SER A 53 12.87 10.75 -1.35
CA SER A 53 12.18 9.45 -1.46
C SER A 53 10.67 9.52 -1.21
N VAL A 54 10.16 10.47 -0.42
CA VAL A 54 8.74 10.54 -0.06
C VAL A 54 7.90 11.15 -1.19
N HIS A 55 7.11 10.31 -1.86
CA HIS A 55 6.22 10.69 -2.95
C HIS A 55 4.75 10.53 -2.51
N LEU A 56 4.17 11.60 -1.98
CA LEU A 56 2.75 11.63 -1.61
C LEU A 56 1.84 11.56 -2.83
N ASP A 57 0.66 11.00 -2.62
CA ASP A 57 -0.42 10.99 -3.61
C ASP A 57 -1.18 12.33 -3.58
N LEU A 58 -2.05 12.57 -4.58
CA LEU A 58 -2.62 13.89 -4.83
C LEU A 58 -3.38 14.46 -3.61
N PRO A 59 -3.29 15.78 -3.37
CA PRO A 59 -4.07 16.45 -2.33
C PRO A 59 -5.55 16.58 -2.71
N GLU A 60 -6.39 16.77 -1.70
CA GLU A 60 -7.80 17.16 -1.91
C GLU A 60 -7.88 18.60 -2.47
N PRO A 61 -8.94 18.98 -3.21
CA PRO A 61 -9.00 20.28 -3.88
C PRO A 61 -8.95 21.49 -2.92
N ASP A 62 -9.41 21.31 -1.70
CA ASP A 62 -9.47 22.29 -0.62
C ASP A 62 -8.43 22.01 0.49
N GLU A 63 -7.47 21.12 0.24
CA GLU A 63 -6.42 20.83 1.20
C GLU A 63 -5.46 22.02 1.35
N GLY A 64 -5.56 22.72 2.48
CA GLY A 64 -4.64 23.79 2.83
C GLY A 64 -3.19 23.30 3.00
N THR A 65 -2.23 24.19 2.75
CA THR A 65 -0.78 23.91 2.82
C THR A 65 -0.37 23.25 4.14
N ILE A 66 -0.93 23.65 5.28
CA ILE A 66 -0.59 23.10 6.59
C ILE A 66 -0.97 21.61 6.69
N ARG A 67 -2.15 21.21 6.18
CA ARG A 67 -2.61 19.82 6.21
C ARG A 67 -1.74 18.95 5.32
N TYR A 68 -1.41 19.44 4.12
CA TYR A 68 -0.49 18.79 3.20
C TYR A 68 0.91 18.62 3.83
N THR A 69 1.47 19.68 4.42
CA THR A 69 2.76 19.63 5.13
C THR A 69 2.72 18.63 6.28
N TRP A 70 1.61 18.53 7.02
CA TRP A 70 1.47 17.55 8.09
C TRP A 70 1.42 16.11 7.58
N ARG A 71 0.78 15.84 6.44
CA ARG A 71 0.86 14.53 5.77
C ARG A 71 2.30 14.21 5.37
N TYR A 72 3.00 15.17 4.78
CA TYR A 72 4.39 15.03 4.40
C TYR A 72 5.28 14.71 5.60
N LEU A 73 5.17 15.47 6.69
CA LEU A 73 5.93 15.24 7.92
C LEU A 73 5.65 13.87 8.54
N LYS A 74 4.40 13.38 8.51
CA LYS A 74 4.06 12.03 8.97
C LYS A 74 4.76 10.95 8.15
N TRP A 75 4.76 11.07 6.83
CA TRP A 75 5.44 10.13 5.94
C TRP A 75 6.96 10.22 6.06
N SER A 76 7.51 11.41 6.23
CA SER A 76 8.93 11.61 6.52
C SER A 76 9.33 10.97 7.85
N LEU A 77 8.52 11.14 8.90
CA LEU A 77 8.76 10.48 10.19
C LEU A 77 8.68 8.95 10.05
N LEU A 78 7.72 8.44 9.29
CA LEU A 78 7.63 7.01 8.98
C LEU A 78 8.87 6.52 8.21
N ALA A 79 9.40 7.31 7.29
CA ALA A 79 10.62 6.97 6.54
C ALA A 79 11.89 7.00 7.42
N VAL A 80 11.92 7.79 8.49
CA VAL A 80 13.01 7.80 9.48
C VAL A 80 12.89 6.66 10.50
N LEU A 81 11.67 6.30 10.93
CA LEU A 81 11.49 5.26 11.95
C LEU A 81 11.36 3.85 11.36
N GLY A 82 10.84 3.74 10.14
CA GLY A 82 10.54 2.48 9.45
C GLY A 82 10.64 2.62 7.92
N PRO A 83 11.81 2.94 7.35
CA PRO A 83 12.03 3.03 5.91
C PRO A 83 11.60 1.77 5.14
N GLU A 84 11.68 0.59 5.76
CA GLU A 84 11.21 -0.68 5.18
C GLU A 84 9.72 -0.67 4.84
N LEU A 85 8.90 0.06 5.60
CA LEU A 85 7.47 0.23 5.35
C LEU A 85 7.24 1.09 4.09
N VAL A 86 8.09 2.09 3.88
CA VAL A 86 8.04 2.95 2.69
C VAL A 86 8.52 2.17 1.47
N VAL A 87 9.58 1.37 1.59
CA VAL A 87 10.03 0.44 0.52
C VAL A 87 8.89 -0.52 0.14
N TRP A 88 8.22 -1.11 1.12
CA TRP A 88 7.07 -1.99 0.87
C TRP A 88 5.93 -1.26 0.15
N ALA A 89 5.62 -0.04 0.57
CA ALA A 89 4.60 0.78 -0.07
C ALA A 89 4.96 1.10 -1.52
N ALA A 90 6.22 1.48 -1.76
CA ALA A 90 6.75 1.75 -3.08
C ALA A 90 6.68 0.52 -3.99
N TRP A 91 7.07 -0.65 -3.47
CA TRP A 91 7.01 -1.91 -4.19
C TRP A 91 5.57 -2.27 -4.58
N ARG A 92 4.60 -2.09 -3.67
CA ARG A 92 3.19 -2.34 -3.97
C ARG A 92 2.65 -1.43 -5.07
N GLN A 93 2.97 -0.15 -5.02
CA GLN A 93 2.56 0.80 -6.05
C GLN A 93 3.25 0.48 -7.40
N TYR A 94 4.53 0.11 -7.40
CA TYR A 94 5.25 -0.30 -8.60
C TYR A 94 4.63 -1.52 -9.29
N ILE A 95 4.36 -2.59 -8.54
CA ILE A 95 3.74 -3.80 -9.09
C ILE A 95 2.34 -3.51 -9.64
N SER A 96 1.56 -2.67 -8.93
CA SER A 96 0.25 -2.23 -9.39
C SER A 96 0.36 -1.44 -10.71
N ALA A 97 1.26 -0.47 -10.78
CA ALA A 97 1.47 0.34 -11.98
C ALA A 97 1.92 -0.51 -13.18
N ARG A 98 2.80 -1.49 -12.96
CA ARG A 98 3.24 -2.44 -13.99
C ARG A 98 2.09 -3.33 -14.48
N SER A 99 1.26 -3.82 -13.55
CA SER A 99 0.08 -4.62 -13.86
C SER A 99 -0.95 -3.82 -14.65
N LEU A 100 -1.23 -2.58 -14.24
CA LEU A 100 -2.13 -1.67 -14.92
C LEU A 100 -1.65 -1.36 -16.35
N MET A 101 -0.36 -1.05 -16.51
CA MET A 101 0.25 -0.76 -17.81
C MET A 101 0.09 -1.93 -18.78
N SER A 102 0.34 -3.15 -18.31
CA SER A 102 0.19 -4.37 -19.11
C SER A 102 -1.26 -4.58 -19.55
N LYS A 103 -2.22 -4.41 -18.64
CA LYS A 103 -3.65 -4.58 -18.93
C LYS A 103 -4.19 -3.54 -19.90
N ILE A 104 -3.82 -2.27 -19.72
CA ILE A 104 -4.25 -1.18 -20.61
C ILE A 104 -3.69 -1.40 -22.01
N ARG A 105 -2.40 -1.75 -22.14
CA ARG A 105 -1.81 -2.06 -23.45
C ARG A 105 -2.48 -3.26 -24.12
N ALA A 106 -2.84 -4.28 -23.35
CA ALA A 106 -3.59 -5.43 -23.87
C ALA A 106 -5.00 -5.03 -24.36
N ALA A 107 -5.72 -4.19 -23.60
CA ALA A 107 -7.03 -3.67 -24.02
C ALA A 107 -6.93 -2.77 -25.26
N GLN A 108 -5.91 -1.91 -25.34
CA GLN A 108 -5.66 -1.05 -26.49
C GLN A 108 -5.32 -1.85 -27.75
N ALA A 109 -4.53 -2.92 -27.62
CA ALA A 109 -4.21 -3.81 -28.73
C ALA A 109 -5.48 -4.51 -29.29
N GLN A 110 -6.43 -4.86 -28.42
CA GLN A 110 -7.73 -5.41 -28.83
C GLN A 110 -8.62 -4.35 -29.51
N ALA A 111 -8.61 -3.13 -28.98
CA ALA A 111 -9.41 -2.01 -29.50
C ALA A 111 -8.78 -1.28 -30.69
N GLN A 112 -7.59 -1.68 -31.16
CA GLN A 112 -6.79 -0.98 -32.19
C GLN A 112 -6.58 0.52 -31.90
N ALA A 113 -6.55 0.91 -30.63
CA ALA A 113 -6.33 2.29 -30.21
C ALA A 113 -4.83 2.63 -30.19
N GLN A 114 -4.44 3.81 -30.69
CA GLN A 114 -3.03 4.24 -30.78
C GLN A 114 -2.52 5.04 -29.57
N LEU A 115 -3.18 4.93 -28.40
CA LEU A 115 -2.81 5.68 -27.20
C LEU A 115 -1.45 5.27 -26.63
N THR A 116 -0.61 6.25 -26.29
CA THR A 116 0.73 5.99 -25.77
C THR A 116 0.76 5.80 -24.24
N TRP A 117 0.38 4.61 -23.76
CA TRP A 117 0.38 4.33 -22.32
C TRP A 117 1.76 3.90 -21.77
N SER A 118 2.26 4.63 -20.78
CA SER A 118 3.59 4.42 -20.15
C SER A 118 3.51 4.11 -18.65
N MET A 119 4.64 3.76 -18.02
CA MET A 119 4.70 3.50 -16.58
C MET A 119 4.30 4.75 -15.75
N THR A 120 4.66 5.94 -16.23
CA THR A 120 4.29 7.23 -15.63
C THR A 120 2.78 7.41 -15.57
N HIS A 121 2.06 7.05 -16.65
CA HIS A 121 0.59 7.08 -16.68
C HIS A 121 -0.03 6.14 -15.64
N SER A 122 0.52 4.94 -15.49
CA SER A 122 0.02 3.98 -14.51
C SER A 122 0.28 4.42 -13.06
N PHE A 123 1.43 5.03 -12.77
CA PHE A 123 1.69 5.63 -11.46
C PHE A 123 0.75 6.81 -11.22
N TYR A 124 0.62 7.71 -12.20
CA TYR A 124 -0.30 8.84 -12.13
C TYR A 124 -1.73 8.40 -11.87
N ALA A 125 -2.22 7.36 -12.57
CA ALA A 125 -3.52 6.74 -12.32
C ALA A 125 -3.65 6.19 -10.89
N GLY A 126 -2.62 5.49 -10.39
CA GLY A 126 -2.60 4.95 -9.03
C GLY A 126 -2.65 6.03 -7.93
N MET A 127 -2.05 7.20 -8.19
CA MET A 127 -2.02 8.35 -7.28
C MET A 127 -3.33 9.15 -7.24
N GLY A 128 -4.34 8.77 -8.04
CA GLY A 128 -5.55 9.58 -8.23
C GLY A 128 -5.40 10.69 -9.27
N GLY A 129 -4.50 10.53 -10.23
CA GLY A 129 -4.24 11.52 -11.29
C GLY A 129 -5.40 11.78 -12.25
N PHE A 130 -6.45 10.95 -12.24
CA PHE A 130 -7.66 11.16 -13.04
C PHE A 130 -8.85 11.42 -12.11
N ALA A 131 -9.62 12.46 -12.38
CA ALA A 131 -10.74 12.84 -11.54
C ALA A 131 -11.91 13.45 -12.32
N ILE A 132 -13.08 13.50 -11.69
CA ILE A 132 -14.31 14.12 -12.21
C ILE A 132 -14.92 15.00 -11.13
N ASP A 133 -15.41 16.16 -11.54
CA ASP A 133 -16.15 17.08 -10.68
C ASP A 133 -17.66 16.69 -10.73
N ILE A 134 -18.29 16.48 -9.56
CA ILE A 134 -19.69 16.01 -9.44
C ILE A 134 -20.68 17.18 -9.50
N MET A 135 -20.19 18.41 -9.38
CA MET A 135 -21.02 19.62 -9.47
C MET A 135 -21.42 19.84 -10.92
N ASP A 136 -22.71 20.05 -11.18
CA ASP A 136 -23.18 20.31 -12.54
C ASP A 136 -22.66 21.68 -13.02
N VAL A 137 -22.15 21.73 -14.26
CA VAL A 137 -21.63 22.96 -14.90
C VAL A 137 -22.72 24.04 -15.02
N ASN A 138 -23.99 23.63 -14.89
CA ASN A 138 -25.17 24.48 -15.05
C ASN A 138 -25.74 25.06 -13.73
N GLY A 139 -25.05 24.93 -12.60
CA GLY A 139 -25.47 25.60 -11.36
C GLY A 139 -26.70 24.99 -10.66
N ALA A 140 -27.00 23.71 -10.91
CA ALA A 140 -27.96 22.99 -10.06
C ALA A 140 -27.32 22.75 -8.68
N ASP A 141 -27.97 23.24 -7.62
CA ASP A 141 -27.47 23.22 -6.23
C ASP A 141 -27.27 21.80 -5.64
N SER A 142 -27.64 20.74 -6.36
CA SER A 142 -27.50 19.35 -5.91
C SER A 142 -26.56 18.54 -6.82
N PRO A 143 -25.52 17.90 -6.28
CA PRO A 143 -24.69 16.99 -7.06
C PRO A 143 -25.48 15.75 -7.48
N PHE A 144 -25.12 15.18 -8.63
CA PHE A 144 -25.81 14.00 -9.15
C PHE A 144 -25.49 12.70 -8.38
N LEU A 145 -24.48 12.70 -7.50
CA LEU A 145 -24.15 11.60 -6.60
C LEU A 145 -24.08 12.06 -5.13
N PRO A 146 -24.47 11.19 -4.17
CA PRO A 146 -24.23 11.44 -2.76
C PRO A 146 -22.71 11.44 -2.50
N SER A 147 -22.19 12.54 -1.96
CA SER A 147 -20.80 12.60 -1.50
C SER A 147 -20.77 12.62 0.03
N PRO A 148 -20.00 11.74 0.68
CA PRO A 148 -19.78 11.81 2.12
C PRO A 148 -18.87 12.99 2.53
N SER A 149 -18.17 13.63 1.59
CA SER A 149 -17.27 14.75 1.88
C SER A 149 -18.02 16.09 1.89
N PRO A 150 -17.88 16.92 2.96
CA PRO A 150 -18.50 18.25 3.05
C PRO A 150 -17.80 19.34 2.22
N SER A 151 -16.81 19.00 1.39
CA SER A 151 -16.03 19.97 0.61
C SER A 151 -16.87 20.70 -0.47
N PRO A 152 -16.67 22.01 -0.70
CA PRO A 152 -17.38 22.78 -1.72
C PRO A 152 -17.03 22.33 -3.15
N ASN A 153 -15.80 21.87 -3.39
CA ASN A 153 -15.36 21.28 -4.65
C ASN A 153 -15.51 19.75 -4.58
N ARG A 154 -16.71 19.25 -4.90
CA ARG A 154 -17.00 17.81 -4.88
C ARG A 154 -16.34 17.12 -6.07
N ARG A 155 -15.21 16.45 -5.81
CA ARG A 155 -14.42 15.71 -6.79
C ARG A 155 -14.35 14.23 -6.45
N LEU A 156 -14.49 13.38 -7.46
CA LEU A 156 -14.23 11.94 -7.37
C LEU A 156 -12.96 11.60 -8.13
N TYR A 157 -12.16 10.73 -7.54
CA TYR A 157 -10.90 10.28 -8.13
C TYR A 157 -11.06 8.85 -8.64
N PHE A 158 -10.59 8.58 -9.85
CA PHE A 158 -10.52 7.22 -10.35
C PHE A 158 -9.38 6.48 -9.69
N THR A 159 -9.66 5.26 -9.24
CA THR A 159 -8.61 4.35 -8.80
C THR A 159 -7.89 3.73 -10.00
N ALA A 160 -6.80 3.00 -9.75
CA ALA A 160 -6.12 2.25 -10.79
C ALA A 160 -7.05 1.23 -11.49
N ARG A 161 -8.06 0.71 -10.78
CA ARG A 161 -9.10 -0.18 -11.32
C ARG A 161 -10.14 0.58 -12.14
N GLY A 162 -10.58 1.74 -11.68
CA GLY A 162 -11.46 2.61 -12.46
C GLY A 162 -10.83 2.99 -13.80
N VAL A 163 -9.55 3.38 -13.80
CA VAL A 163 -8.79 3.67 -15.02
C VAL A 163 -8.66 2.45 -15.93
N GLN A 164 -8.46 1.25 -15.36
CA GLN A 164 -8.48 0.00 -16.15
C GLN A 164 -9.83 -0.17 -16.87
N LEU A 165 -10.95 0.05 -16.19
CA LEU A 165 -12.29 -0.05 -16.79
C LEU A 165 -12.51 1.02 -17.88
N LEU A 166 -12.07 2.26 -17.65
CA LEU A 166 -12.11 3.30 -18.68
C LEU A 166 -11.31 2.91 -19.94
N ALA A 167 -10.18 2.24 -19.77
CA ALA A 167 -9.38 1.73 -20.88
C ALA A 167 -10.13 0.66 -21.69
N GLU A 168 -10.77 -0.28 -20.99
CA GLU A 168 -11.60 -1.34 -21.60
C GLU A 168 -12.79 -0.77 -22.36
N CYS A 169 -13.32 0.39 -21.93
CA CYS A 169 -14.37 1.11 -22.63
C CYS A 169 -13.87 2.08 -23.72
N GLY A 170 -12.55 2.24 -23.92
CA GLY A 170 -12.00 3.19 -24.89
C GLY A 170 -12.20 4.67 -24.51
N LEU A 171 -12.38 4.97 -23.22
CA LEU A 171 -12.71 6.31 -22.70
C LEU A 171 -11.50 7.06 -22.10
N LEU A 172 -10.29 6.52 -22.23
CA LEU A 172 -9.09 7.18 -21.72
C LEU A 172 -8.64 8.32 -22.64
N PRO A 173 -8.28 9.50 -22.09
CA PRO A 173 -7.72 10.60 -22.86
C PRO A 173 -6.29 10.28 -23.29
N ASP A 174 -5.90 10.73 -24.49
CA ASP A 174 -4.52 10.67 -24.97
C ASP A 174 -3.74 11.86 -24.40
N ILE A 175 -2.93 11.58 -23.38
CA ILE A 175 -2.08 12.55 -22.69
C ILE A 175 -0.64 12.09 -22.91
N PRO A 176 0.28 12.95 -23.34
CA PRO A 176 1.68 12.56 -23.46
C PRO A 176 2.32 12.44 -22.06
N ALA A 177 3.21 11.48 -21.89
CA ALA A 177 3.90 11.26 -20.60
C ALA A 177 4.68 12.49 -20.12
N GLU A 178 5.15 13.31 -21.05
CA GLU A 178 5.88 14.55 -20.76
C GLU A 178 4.97 15.63 -20.15
N GLU A 179 3.68 15.69 -20.50
CA GLU A 179 2.74 16.62 -19.84
C GLU A 179 2.52 16.23 -18.37
N ILE A 180 2.50 14.93 -18.07
CA ILE A 180 2.39 14.45 -16.68
C ILE A 180 3.68 14.78 -15.91
N LYS A 181 4.85 14.65 -16.55
CA LYS A 181 6.13 15.01 -15.94
C LYS A 181 6.29 16.52 -15.76
N ASP A 182 5.78 17.34 -16.66
CA ASP A 182 5.83 18.81 -16.54
C ASP A 182 5.03 19.31 -15.32
N LYS A 183 3.97 18.57 -14.94
CA LYS A 183 3.24 18.82 -13.68
C LYS A 183 4.07 18.48 -12.43
N SER A 184 5.18 17.75 -12.57
CA SER A 184 6.10 17.42 -11.47
C SER A 184 7.14 18.53 -11.28
N LYS A 185 7.25 19.05 -10.06
CA LYS A 185 8.00 20.30 -9.83
C LYS A 185 9.51 20.13 -9.64
N THR A 186 10.03 18.93 -9.37
CA THR A 186 11.43 18.80 -8.87
C THR A 186 12.18 17.49 -9.19
N ASP A 187 11.85 16.78 -10.27
CA ASP A 187 12.26 15.38 -10.40
C ASP A 187 13.73 15.10 -10.78
N GLY A 188 14.43 16.03 -11.43
CA GLY A 188 15.80 15.81 -11.94
C GLY A 188 16.90 16.05 -10.89
N GLY A 189 17.18 17.32 -10.60
CA GLY A 189 18.36 17.69 -9.79
C GLY A 189 18.35 17.19 -8.34
N GLU A 190 17.19 16.97 -7.73
CA GLU A 190 17.10 16.47 -6.35
C GLU A 190 17.50 14.98 -6.24
N LYS A 191 17.17 14.17 -7.26
CA LYS A 191 17.55 12.75 -7.30
C LYS A 191 19.07 12.62 -7.46
N ASP A 192 19.64 13.43 -8.35
CA ASP A 192 21.08 13.46 -8.60
C ASP A 192 21.85 13.86 -7.33
N LEU A 193 21.41 14.92 -6.65
CA LEU A 193 22.02 15.36 -5.39
C LEU A 193 21.95 14.27 -4.31
N CYS A 194 20.81 13.60 -4.16
CA CYS A 194 20.68 12.53 -3.17
C CYS A 194 21.57 11.33 -3.50
N CYS A 195 21.63 10.90 -4.76
CA CYS A 195 22.48 9.79 -5.20
C CYS A 195 23.96 10.10 -4.99
N LEU A 196 24.38 11.34 -5.29
CA LEU A 196 25.75 11.79 -5.04
C LEU A 196 26.09 11.78 -3.56
N GLN A 197 25.25 12.36 -2.70
CA GLN A 197 25.48 12.38 -1.26
C GLN A 197 25.49 10.97 -0.64
N ALA A 198 24.51 10.14 -1.01
CA ALA A 198 24.42 8.76 -0.53
C ALA A 198 25.62 7.93 -1.01
N GLY A 199 26.00 8.06 -2.28
CA GLY A 199 27.19 7.42 -2.84
C GLY A 199 28.47 7.85 -2.14
N TRP A 200 28.61 9.14 -1.84
CA TRP A 200 29.75 9.68 -1.11
C TRP A 200 29.84 9.13 0.32
N MET A 201 28.72 9.04 1.04
CA MET A 201 28.67 8.40 2.36
C MET A 201 29.11 6.93 2.31
N LEU A 202 28.65 6.17 1.30
CA LEU A 202 29.04 4.77 1.11
C LEU A 202 30.55 4.63 0.83
N VAL A 203 31.12 5.51 0.00
CA VAL A 203 32.56 5.53 -0.29
C VAL A 203 33.36 5.84 0.98
N GLN A 204 32.95 6.83 1.78
CA GLN A 204 33.61 7.15 3.04
C GLN A 204 33.64 5.94 3.98
N VAL A 205 32.50 5.28 4.19
CA VAL A 205 32.43 4.13 5.09
C VAL A 205 33.21 2.93 4.54
N ALA A 206 33.10 2.61 3.24
CA ALA A 206 33.85 1.52 2.62
C ALA A 206 35.36 1.73 2.74
N SER A 207 35.83 2.97 2.59
CA SER A 207 37.25 3.32 2.69
C SER A 207 37.78 3.19 4.11
N ARG A 208 36.96 3.54 5.12
CA ARG A 208 37.29 3.33 6.54
C ARG A 208 37.37 1.85 6.88
N LEU A 209 36.42 1.05 6.41
CA LEU A 209 36.41 -0.39 6.58
C LEU A 209 37.65 -1.05 5.94
N ALA A 210 38.02 -0.63 4.73
CA ALA A 210 39.22 -1.11 4.04
C ALA A 210 40.52 -0.76 4.78
N ALA A 211 40.52 0.35 5.53
CA ALA A 211 41.64 0.78 6.38
C ALA A 211 41.61 0.18 7.80
N GLY A 212 40.64 -0.68 8.13
CA GLY A 212 40.49 -1.27 9.46
C GLY A 212 40.05 -0.27 10.55
N LEU A 213 39.47 0.86 10.15
CA LEU A 213 38.98 1.89 11.07
C LEU A 213 37.53 1.60 11.50
N PRO A 214 37.16 1.93 12.75
CA PRO A 214 35.80 1.71 13.24
C PRO A 214 34.80 2.59 12.49
N VAL A 215 33.60 2.06 12.29
CA VAL A 215 32.44 2.77 11.75
C VAL A 215 31.52 3.11 12.91
N THR A 216 31.00 4.32 12.95
CA THR A 216 30.16 4.75 14.07
C THR A 216 28.75 4.15 13.96
N PRO A 217 28.05 3.90 15.09
CA PRO A 217 26.65 3.44 15.06
C PRO A 217 25.73 4.38 14.25
N LEU A 218 26.02 5.70 14.26
CA LEU A 218 25.31 6.68 13.44
C LEU A 218 25.49 6.47 11.94
N GLU A 219 26.71 6.18 11.50
CA GLU A 219 26.99 5.85 10.09
C GLU A 219 26.30 4.56 9.67
N ILE A 220 26.28 3.54 10.53
CA ILE A 220 25.59 2.26 10.27
C ILE A 220 24.08 2.48 10.10
N ASN A 221 23.46 3.22 11.03
CA ASN A 221 22.04 3.58 10.91
C ASN A 221 21.79 4.34 9.60
N THR A 222 22.65 5.31 9.26
CA THR A 222 22.54 6.09 8.02
C THR A 222 22.66 5.23 6.78
N ILE A 223 23.57 4.25 6.75
CA ILE A 223 23.69 3.28 5.63
C ILE A 223 22.43 2.45 5.48
N GLY A 224 21.84 2.00 6.59
CA GLY A 224 20.55 1.28 6.56
C GLY A 224 19.47 2.10 5.86
N HIS A 225 19.40 3.40 6.15
CA HIS A 225 18.50 4.33 5.47
C HIS A 225 18.85 4.54 3.99
N VAL A 226 20.13 4.68 3.66
CA VAL A 226 20.59 4.82 2.27
C VAL A 226 20.18 3.61 1.42
N VAL A 227 20.37 2.39 1.93
CA VAL A 227 19.96 1.16 1.22
C VAL A 227 18.45 1.16 0.93
N CYS A 228 17.63 1.52 1.92
CA CYS A 228 16.19 1.63 1.72
C CYS A 228 15.81 2.77 0.75
N ALA A 229 16.47 3.92 0.82
CA ALA A 229 16.21 5.06 -0.07
C ALA A 229 16.52 4.72 -1.53
N LEU A 230 17.64 4.05 -1.80
CA LEU A 230 17.99 3.56 -3.14
C LEU A 230 16.94 2.57 -3.67
N ALA A 231 16.45 1.66 -2.82
CA ALA A 231 15.36 0.75 -3.21
C ALA A 231 14.07 1.52 -3.54
N ILE A 232 13.71 2.55 -2.75
CA ILE A 232 12.56 3.41 -3.04
C ILE A 232 12.74 4.13 -4.38
N PHE A 233 13.93 4.68 -4.67
CA PHE A 233 14.17 5.36 -5.95
C PHE A 233 14.01 4.44 -7.16
N VAL A 234 14.51 3.21 -7.07
CA VAL A 234 14.35 2.24 -8.16
C VAL A 234 12.86 1.94 -8.39
N LEU A 235 12.10 1.76 -7.30
CA LEU A 235 10.68 1.41 -7.36
C LEU A 235 9.78 2.59 -7.81
N TRP A 236 10.10 3.82 -7.39
CA TRP A 236 9.36 5.04 -7.71
C TRP A 236 10.02 5.91 -8.78
N TRP A 237 10.94 5.36 -9.57
CA TRP A 237 11.65 6.12 -10.61
C TRP A 237 10.71 6.88 -11.56
N HIS A 238 9.61 6.24 -11.94
CA HIS A 238 8.61 6.77 -12.89
C HIS A 238 7.39 7.41 -12.21
N LYS A 239 7.36 7.49 -10.88
CA LYS A 239 6.25 8.10 -10.13
C LYS A 239 6.42 9.63 -10.15
N PRO A 240 5.44 10.40 -10.67
CA PRO A 240 5.50 11.86 -10.64
C PRO A 240 5.49 12.40 -9.21
N ARG A 241 6.23 13.48 -8.94
CA ARG A 241 6.30 14.10 -7.62
C ARG A 241 5.62 15.47 -7.58
N TRP A 242 5.06 15.84 -6.43
CA TRP A 242 4.48 17.18 -6.19
C TRP A 242 3.35 17.61 -7.15
N VAL A 243 2.64 16.64 -7.73
CA VAL A 243 1.47 16.94 -8.57
C VAL A 243 0.32 17.40 -7.69
N ARG A 244 -0.19 18.61 -7.95
CA ARG A 244 -1.27 19.22 -7.16
C ARG A 244 -2.66 19.04 -7.76
N GLU A 245 -2.75 18.93 -9.08
CA GLU A 245 -4.03 18.84 -9.76
C GLU A 245 -4.14 17.57 -10.61
N PRO A 246 -5.26 16.83 -10.50
CA PRO A 246 -5.55 15.71 -11.37
C PRO A 246 -5.99 16.21 -12.75
N THR A 247 -5.88 15.35 -13.73
CA THR A 247 -6.48 15.55 -15.05
C THR A 247 -7.97 15.27 -14.95
N ARG A 248 -8.77 16.28 -15.32
CA ARG A 248 -10.22 16.23 -15.22
C ARG A 248 -10.82 15.61 -16.47
N LEU A 249 -11.56 14.52 -16.30
CA LEU A 249 -12.28 13.88 -17.40
C LEU A 249 -13.65 14.53 -17.55
N HIS A 250 -14.09 14.77 -18.78
CA HIS A 250 -15.41 15.33 -19.07
C HIS A 250 -16.01 14.62 -20.28
N GLY A 251 -17.33 14.42 -20.28
CA GLY A 251 -18.05 13.81 -21.38
C GLY A 251 -19.47 13.40 -20.99
N GLU A 252 -20.30 13.05 -21.98
CA GLU A 252 -21.68 12.59 -21.73
C GLU A 252 -21.70 11.26 -20.96
N TRP A 253 -20.71 10.40 -21.21
CA TRP A 253 -20.54 9.11 -20.54
C TRP A 253 -20.23 9.23 -19.05
N THR A 254 -19.69 10.38 -18.62
CA THR A 254 -19.18 10.59 -17.26
C THR A 254 -20.23 10.30 -16.21
N ARG A 255 -21.47 10.80 -16.37
CA ARG A 255 -22.53 10.62 -15.38
C ARG A 255 -22.87 9.15 -15.15
N CYS A 256 -23.14 8.42 -16.24
CA CYS A 256 -23.52 7.01 -16.16
C CYS A 256 -22.37 6.13 -15.66
N MET A 257 -21.15 6.38 -16.14
CA MET A 257 -19.98 5.60 -15.73
C MET A 257 -19.62 5.87 -14.27
N CYS A 258 -19.67 7.12 -13.81
CA CYS A 258 -19.45 7.45 -12.40
C CYS A 258 -20.51 6.85 -11.50
N ALA A 259 -21.79 6.88 -11.88
CA ALA A 259 -22.84 6.23 -11.09
C ALA A 259 -22.62 4.72 -10.98
N PHE A 260 -22.25 4.06 -12.08
CA PHE A 260 -21.89 2.65 -12.07
C PHE A 260 -20.68 2.36 -11.16
N MET A 261 -19.60 3.13 -11.31
CA MET A 261 -18.40 2.97 -10.49
C MET A 261 -18.65 3.27 -9.02
N TYR A 262 -19.51 4.24 -8.71
CA TYR A 262 -19.95 4.56 -7.36
C TYR A 262 -20.65 3.38 -6.71
N MET A 263 -21.64 2.79 -7.37
CA MET A 263 -22.33 1.60 -6.86
C MET A 263 -21.39 0.41 -6.65
N CYS A 264 -20.28 0.33 -7.41
CA CYS A 264 -19.26 -0.70 -7.26
C CYS A 264 -18.29 -0.46 -6.09
N SER A 265 -18.03 0.80 -5.77
CA SER A 265 -17.08 1.25 -4.75
C SER A 265 -17.69 1.24 -3.35
N GLN A 266 -16.84 1.04 -2.33
CA GLN A 266 -17.25 0.98 -0.91
C GLN A 266 -17.95 2.26 -0.43
N MET A 267 -17.64 3.40 -1.04
CA MET A 267 -18.25 4.70 -0.72
C MET A 267 -19.77 4.79 -0.90
N SER A 268 -20.38 3.81 -1.58
CA SER A 268 -21.84 3.71 -1.75
C SER A 268 -22.57 3.12 -0.53
N ASP A 269 -21.86 2.58 0.47
CA ASP A 269 -22.52 1.97 1.63
C ASP A 269 -23.23 3.01 2.52
N GLU A 270 -24.56 3.09 2.42
CA GLU A 270 -25.43 3.97 3.24
C GLU A 270 -25.24 3.76 4.77
N THR A 271 -24.81 2.57 5.20
CA THR A 271 -24.62 2.25 6.62
C THR A 271 -23.41 2.96 7.25
N ALA A 272 -22.48 3.48 6.43
CA ALA A 272 -21.27 4.17 6.87
C ALA A 272 -21.55 5.47 7.65
N GLY A 273 -22.73 6.10 7.44
CA GLY A 273 -23.12 7.35 8.11
C GLY A 273 -23.26 7.26 9.64
N THR A 274 -23.43 6.06 10.21
CA THR A 274 -23.61 5.86 11.67
C THR A 274 -22.36 5.35 12.40
N ALA A 275 -21.32 4.92 11.67
CA ALA A 275 -20.08 4.35 12.23
C ALA A 275 -18.94 5.38 12.37
N THR A 276 -19.22 6.67 12.18
CA THR A 276 -18.28 7.79 12.33
C THR A 276 -17.79 8.02 13.76
N ALA A 277 -18.32 7.29 14.75
CA ALA A 277 -18.00 7.46 16.18
C ALA A 277 -16.89 6.55 16.74
N THR A 278 -16.35 5.58 15.99
CA THR A 278 -15.36 4.64 16.56
C THR A 278 -14.17 4.45 15.62
N GLY A 279 -13.00 4.94 16.05
CA GLY A 279 -11.77 5.12 15.25
C GLY A 279 -11.03 3.85 14.80
N ASP A 280 -11.71 2.87 14.21
CA ASP A 280 -11.09 1.68 13.63
C ASP A 280 -10.70 1.91 12.16
N ILE A 281 -9.57 2.60 11.95
CA ILE A 281 -9.07 2.96 10.61
C ILE A 281 -8.41 1.75 9.89
N ILE A 282 -7.87 0.78 10.64
CA ILE A 282 -7.04 -0.31 10.08
C ILE A 282 -7.88 -1.50 9.58
N LEU A 283 -9.08 -1.72 10.13
CA LEU A 283 -9.95 -2.86 9.78
C LEU A 283 -11.17 -2.48 8.92
N ARG A 284 -11.27 -1.21 8.49
CA ARG A 284 -12.41 -0.64 7.74
C ARG A 284 -12.73 -1.37 6.44
N GLY A 285 -11.73 -1.83 5.69
CA GLY A 285 -11.90 -2.38 4.34
C GLY A 285 -12.63 -3.72 4.22
N PHE A 286 -12.93 -4.41 5.33
CA PHE A 286 -13.54 -5.74 5.29
C PHE A 286 -15.03 -5.78 5.65
N ARG A 287 -15.64 -4.65 6.04
CA ARG A 287 -17.03 -4.63 6.56
C ARG A 287 -18.03 -3.93 5.63
N GLU A 288 -17.57 -2.99 4.79
CA GLU A 288 -18.43 -2.17 3.94
C GLU A 288 -18.91 -2.97 2.72
N ARG A 289 -20.22 -2.91 2.44
CA ARG A 289 -20.85 -3.62 1.33
C ARG A 289 -21.33 -2.60 0.30
N PRO A 290 -20.65 -2.48 -0.85
CA PRO A 290 -21.10 -1.56 -1.90
C PRO A 290 -22.50 -1.91 -2.37
N GLU A 291 -23.26 -0.90 -2.80
CA GLU A 291 -24.67 -1.03 -3.23
C GLU A 291 -24.87 -2.12 -4.28
N ILE A 292 -23.89 -2.32 -5.18
CA ILE A 292 -23.99 -3.33 -6.24
C ILE A 292 -24.13 -4.76 -5.70
N LEU A 293 -23.68 -5.04 -4.47
CA LEU A 293 -23.86 -6.36 -3.83
C LEU A 293 -25.31 -6.63 -3.42
N SER A 294 -26.13 -5.59 -3.31
CA SER A 294 -27.57 -5.72 -3.08
C SER A 294 -28.34 -6.06 -4.37
N LEU A 295 -27.70 -5.87 -5.53
CA LEU A 295 -28.30 -6.09 -6.84
C LEU A 295 -28.02 -7.51 -7.34
N VAL A 296 -29.05 -8.17 -7.88
CA VAL A 296 -28.95 -9.48 -8.53
C VAL A 296 -29.49 -9.36 -9.94
N TYR A 297 -28.68 -9.73 -10.92
CA TYR A 297 -29.05 -9.70 -12.33
C TYR A 297 -29.50 -11.09 -12.78
N TYR A 298 -30.68 -11.15 -13.39
CA TYR A 298 -31.21 -12.35 -14.02
C TYR A 298 -31.07 -12.23 -15.54
N ARG A 299 -30.55 -13.29 -16.17
CA ARG A 299 -30.56 -13.42 -17.62
C ARG A 299 -31.95 -13.88 -18.05
N ASP A 300 -32.63 -13.09 -18.87
CA ASP A 300 -33.90 -13.51 -19.47
C ASP A 300 -33.67 -14.76 -20.34
N ASN A 301 -34.48 -15.79 -20.11
CA ASN A 301 -34.54 -16.95 -20.99
C ASN A 301 -35.38 -16.56 -22.20
N PRO A 302 -34.86 -16.60 -23.44
CA PRO A 302 -35.57 -16.13 -24.63
C PRO A 302 -36.85 -16.92 -24.95
N GLY A 303 -37.13 -18.02 -24.24
CA GLY A 303 -38.33 -18.85 -24.41
C GLY A 303 -39.50 -18.55 -23.46
N GLU A 304 -39.33 -17.74 -22.41
CA GLU A 304 -40.40 -17.47 -21.42
C GLU A 304 -41.07 -16.09 -21.61
N SER A 305 -40.53 -15.24 -22.48
CA SER A 305 -41.01 -13.86 -22.66
C SER A 305 -42.34 -13.73 -23.43
N GLN A 306 -42.91 -14.83 -23.94
CA GLN A 306 -44.17 -14.80 -24.69
C GLN A 306 -45.43 -15.06 -23.84
N SER A 307 -45.32 -15.58 -22.62
CA SER A 307 -46.51 -15.97 -21.82
C SER A 307 -46.89 -14.99 -20.72
N GLN A 308 -46.07 -13.99 -20.40
CA GLN A 308 -46.39 -12.96 -19.38
C GLN A 308 -46.57 -11.55 -19.92
N SER A 309 -46.35 -11.32 -21.22
CA SER A 309 -46.49 -10.01 -21.87
C SER A 309 -47.91 -9.66 -22.31
N GLN A 310 -48.90 -10.55 -22.11
CA GLN A 310 -50.31 -10.28 -22.48
C GLN A 310 -51.24 -9.79 -21.36
N SER A 311 -50.79 -9.73 -20.09
CA SER A 311 -51.68 -9.34 -18.97
C SER A 311 -51.33 -8.03 -18.26
N GLN A 312 -50.31 -7.29 -18.73
CA GLN A 312 -49.89 -6.05 -18.07
C GLN A 312 -49.54 -4.89 -19.01
N SER A 313 -50.02 -4.91 -20.25
CA SER A 313 -49.88 -3.81 -21.21
C SER A 313 -51.25 -3.22 -21.60
N GLN A 314 -52.01 -2.76 -20.60
CA GLN A 314 -53.14 -1.83 -20.78
C GLN A 314 -53.07 -0.73 -19.74
N SER A 315 -52.01 0.08 -19.79
CA SER A 315 -51.97 1.47 -19.30
C SER A 315 -50.56 1.97 -19.55
N TYR A 316 -50.43 3.12 -20.23
CA TYR A 316 -49.17 3.74 -20.70
C TYR A 316 -48.52 2.96 -21.87
N GLU A 317 -48.37 3.45 -23.09
CA GLU A 317 -48.38 4.81 -23.64
C GLU A 317 -48.75 4.78 -25.14
N SER A 318 -49.45 5.82 -25.59
CA SER A 318 -49.49 6.25 -26.99
C SER A 318 -48.27 7.11 -27.25
N GLY A 319 -47.40 6.73 -28.20
CA GLY A 319 -46.30 7.57 -28.68
C GLY A 319 -45.13 6.75 -29.19
N GLY A 320 -45.03 6.61 -30.51
CA GLY A 320 -44.13 5.68 -31.18
C GLY A 320 -42.63 6.01 -31.13
N GLY A 321 -41.83 4.97 -31.29
CA GLY A 321 -40.40 5.02 -31.57
C GLY A 321 -39.80 3.62 -31.59
N ARG A 322 -39.56 3.06 -32.78
CA ARG A 322 -38.87 1.78 -33.00
C ARG A 322 -37.42 1.85 -32.51
N SER A 323 -36.97 0.87 -31.74
CA SER A 323 -35.56 0.49 -31.64
C SER A 323 -35.43 -1.03 -31.46
N GLU A 324 -34.52 -1.61 -32.24
CA GLU A 324 -34.29 -3.04 -32.42
C GLU A 324 -33.44 -3.66 -31.31
N GLY A 325 -33.76 -4.92 -30.99
CA GLY A 325 -32.84 -5.98 -30.57
C GLY A 325 -31.71 -5.67 -29.60
N ALA A 326 -32.00 -5.61 -28.29
CA ALA A 326 -31.03 -5.89 -27.25
C ALA A 326 -31.66 -6.81 -26.19
N ALA A 327 -31.01 -7.91 -25.86
CA ALA A 327 -31.42 -8.81 -24.78
C ALA A 327 -31.42 -8.02 -23.46
N GLY A 328 -32.61 -7.64 -23.00
CA GLY A 328 -32.78 -6.80 -21.81
C GLY A 328 -32.45 -7.57 -20.54
N PHE A 329 -31.61 -6.97 -19.69
CA PHE A 329 -31.47 -7.39 -18.29
C PHE A 329 -32.49 -6.61 -17.46
N ARG A 330 -33.32 -7.30 -16.66
CA ARG A 330 -34.25 -6.67 -15.72
C ARG A 330 -33.67 -6.62 -14.30
N LEU A 331 -33.80 -5.47 -13.65
CA LEU A 331 -33.52 -5.28 -12.23
C LEU A 331 -34.74 -5.75 -11.42
N GLY A 332 -34.63 -6.89 -10.72
CA GLY A 332 -35.76 -7.50 -10.02
C GLY A 332 -35.81 -7.16 -8.54
N ALA A 333 -36.77 -6.33 -8.09
CA ALA A 333 -37.18 -6.23 -6.69
C ALA A 333 -38.38 -7.17 -6.44
N SER A 334 -38.13 -8.45 -6.15
CA SER A 334 -39.19 -9.43 -5.89
C SER A 334 -39.08 -10.00 -4.49
N MET A 335 -39.77 -9.38 -3.53
CA MET A 335 -39.94 -9.93 -2.18
C MET A 335 -41.41 -9.83 -1.73
N ARG A 336 -42.36 -10.41 -2.49
CA ARG A 336 -43.77 -10.50 -2.04
C ARG A 336 -44.49 -11.77 -2.52
N ARG A 337 -43.97 -12.98 -2.22
CA ARG A 337 -44.82 -14.20 -2.23
C ARG A 337 -44.27 -15.43 -1.50
N ALA A 338 -43.55 -15.25 -0.40
CA ALA A 338 -43.02 -16.38 0.40
C ALA A 338 -43.30 -16.21 1.90
N ARG A 339 -44.53 -15.82 2.27
CA ARG A 339 -44.86 -15.52 3.68
C ARG A 339 -45.68 -16.58 4.43
N ALA A 340 -46.07 -17.71 3.83
CA ALA A 340 -47.05 -18.59 4.48
C ALA A 340 -46.55 -19.92 5.07
N LEU A 341 -45.36 -20.45 4.75
CA LEU A 341 -44.92 -21.76 5.27
C LEU A 341 -43.40 -21.80 5.46
N GLN A 342 -42.86 -21.21 6.54
CA GLN A 342 -41.41 -21.27 6.82
C GLN A 342 -41.13 -20.65 8.20
N VAL A 343 -41.20 -21.43 9.27
CA VAL A 343 -40.72 -20.96 10.59
C VAL A 343 -39.58 -21.82 11.11
N ASP A 344 -39.52 -23.12 10.79
CA ASP A 344 -38.45 -24.00 11.32
C ASP A 344 -37.26 -24.23 10.35
N SER A 345 -37.49 -24.17 9.03
CA SER A 345 -36.43 -24.35 8.01
C SER A 345 -35.60 -23.10 7.72
N ARG A 346 -35.99 -21.93 8.27
CA ARG A 346 -35.36 -20.62 7.99
C ARG A 346 -33.97 -20.48 8.61
N THR A 347 -33.71 -21.08 9.76
CA THR A 347 -32.45 -20.89 10.50
C THR A 347 -31.30 -21.60 9.79
N THR A 348 -31.52 -22.85 9.39
CA THR A 348 -30.53 -23.68 8.68
C THR A 348 -30.30 -23.19 7.25
N THR A 349 -31.36 -22.82 6.50
CA THR A 349 -31.19 -22.29 5.14
C THR A 349 -30.56 -20.90 5.12
N ARG A 350 -30.84 -20.03 6.10
CA ARG A 350 -30.17 -18.72 6.22
C ARG A 350 -28.69 -18.85 6.55
N SER A 351 -28.33 -19.76 7.46
CA SER A 351 -26.94 -20.11 7.78
C SER A 351 -26.20 -20.60 6.54
N ASN A 352 -26.76 -21.59 5.84
CA ASN A 352 -26.16 -22.19 4.65
C ASN A 352 -26.01 -21.18 3.48
N LYS A 353 -27.01 -20.30 3.25
CA LYS A 353 -26.90 -19.21 2.27
C LYS A 353 -25.80 -18.20 2.64
N SER A 354 -25.64 -17.89 3.92
CA SER A 354 -24.58 -16.97 4.40
C SER A 354 -23.16 -17.54 4.32
N GLU A 355 -23.04 -18.87 4.36
CA GLU A 355 -21.77 -19.58 4.24
C GLU A 355 -21.35 -19.75 2.78
N SER A 356 -22.28 -20.13 1.90
CA SER A 356 -22.02 -20.20 0.46
C SER A 356 -21.65 -18.85 -0.15
N ALA A 357 -22.33 -17.77 0.26
CA ALA A 357 -22.00 -16.41 -0.16
C ALA A 357 -20.57 -16.01 0.27
N TYR A 358 -20.17 -16.36 1.48
CA TYR A 358 -18.83 -16.08 2.01
C TYR A 358 -17.72 -16.84 1.29
N LEU A 359 -17.92 -18.13 1.00
CA LEU A 359 -16.95 -18.92 0.25
C LEU A 359 -16.80 -18.41 -1.19
N ALA A 360 -17.92 -18.01 -1.81
CA ALA A 360 -17.92 -17.40 -3.14
C ALA A 360 -17.21 -16.04 -3.15
N GLU A 361 -17.45 -15.22 -2.12
CA GLU A 361 -16.77 -13.94 -1.90
C GLU A 361 -15.26 -14.12 -1.75
N ALA A 362 -14.80 -15.06 -0.92
CA ALA A 362 -13.38 -15.35 -0.74
C ALA A 362 -12.71 -15.77 -2.06
N LEU A 363 -13.36 -16.65 -2.84
CA LEU A 363 -12.89 -17.09 -4.17
C LEU A 363 -12.81 -15.93 -5.16
N CYS A 364 -13.72 -14.96 -5.04
CA CYS A 364 -13.76 -13.77 -5.87
C CYS A 364 -12.63 -12.79 -5.50
N ILE A 365 -12.48 -12.48 -4.21
CA ILE A 365 -11.50 -11.51 -3.72
C ILE A 365 -10.07 -12.02 -3.93
N TYR A 366 -9.82 -13.29 -3.60
CA TYR A 366 -8.49 -13.91 -3.64
C TYR A 366 -8.43 -15.03 -4.67
N PRO A 367 -8.41 -14.71 -5.98
CA PRO A 367 -8.26 -15.74 -7.00
C PRO A 367 -6.94 -16.50 -6.78
N GLU A 368 -5.86 -15.82 -6.38
CA GLU A 368 -4.52 -16.40 -6.14
C GLU A 368 -4.37 -17.24 -4.84
N MET A 369 -5.47 -17.61 -4.17
CA MET A 369 -5.38 -18.41 -2.94
C MET A 369 -4.78 -19.81 -3.19
N PRO A 370 -4.16 -20.44 -2.17
CA PRO A 370 -3.56 -21.77 -2.29
C PRO A 370 -4.53 -22.81 -2.86
N GLN A 371 -4.02 -23.76 -3.66
CA GLN A 371 -4.87 -24.78 -4.30
C GLN A 371 -5.68 -25.60 -3.27
N SER A 372 -5.08 -25.91 -2.12
CA SER A 372 -5.73 -26.61 -1.01
C SER A 372 -6.88 -25.78 -0.41
N ALA A 373 -6.69 -24.46 -0.22
CA ALA A 373 -7.72 -23.55 0.25
C ALA A 373 -8.87 -23.43 -0.78
N ARG A 374 -8.53 -23.30 -2.07
CA ARG A 374 -9.47 -23.20 -3.18
C ARG A 374 -10.31 -24.47 -3.34
N ALA A 375 -9.67 -25.64 -3.26
CA ALA A 375 -10.34 -26.93 -3.36
C ALA A 375 -11.35 -27.12 -2.22
N ARG A 376 -10.96 -26.79 -0.99
CA ARG A 376 -11.85 -26.80 0.19
C ARG A 376 -13.05 -25.86 0.00
N ALA A 377 -12.81 -24.65 -0.51
CA ALA A 377 -13.87 -23.67 -0.78
C ALA A 377 -14.88 -24.21 -1.79
N LYS A 378 -14.40 -24.65 -2.96
CA LYS A 378 -15.24 -25.18 -4.05
C LYS A 378 -16.03 -26.43 -3.63
N ALA A 379 -15.39 -27.35 -2.89
CA ALA A 379 -16.05 -28.54 -2.37
C ALA A 379 -17.18 -28.17 -1.41
N ARG A 380 -16.92 -27.26 -0.47
CA ARG A 380 -17.90 -26.84 0.54
C ARG A 380 -19.04 -26.01 -0.07
N THR A 381 -18.78 -25.16 -1.05
CA THR A 381 -19.82 -24.46 -1.83
C THR A 381 -20.73 -25.46 -2.54
N ARG A 382 -20.17 -26.48 -3.21
CA ARG A 382 -20.96 -27.53 -3.88
C ARG A 382 -21.87 -28.28 -2.92
N THR A 383 -21.36 -28.68 -1.75
CA THR A 383 -22.16 -29.36 -0.73
C THR A 383 -23.30 -28.49 -0.22
N VAL A 384 -23.03 -27.21 0.07
CA VAL A 384 -24.05 -26.26 0.55
C VAL A 384 -25.13 -26.01 -0.52
N THR A 385 -24.74 -25.85 -1.79
CA THR A 385 -25.69 -25.70 -2.90
C THR A 385 -26.53 -26.97 -3.10
N ALA A 386 -25.93 -28.16 -3.03
CA ALA A 386 -26.65 -29.43 -3.16
C ALA A 386 -27.67 -29.65 -2.02
N VAL A 387 -27.27 -29.39 -0.76
CA VAL A 387 -28.17 -29.48 0.40
C VAL A 387 -29.32 -28.47 0.30
N THR A 388 -29.05 -27.25 -0.18
CA THR A 388 -30.08 -26.22 -0.33
C THR A 388 -31.05 -26.57 -1.47
N ALA A 389 -30.57 -27.14 -2.57
CA ALA A 389 -31.40 -27.61 -3.68
C ALA A 389 -32.29 -28.80 -3.25
N ALA A 390 -31.73 -29.76 -2.50
CA ALA A 390 -32.48 -30.89 -1.96
C ALA A 390 -33.59 -30.45 -0.98
N ALA A 391 -33.33 -29.42 -0.16
CA ALA A 391 -34.29 -28.88 0.80
C ALA A 391 -35.43 -28.05 0.16
N GLN A 392 -35.28 -27.61 -1.10
CA GLN A 392 -36.25 -26.73 -1.77
C GLN A 392 -37.13 -27.43 -2.82
N GLY A 393 -37.06 -28.77 -2.95
CA GLY A 393 -38.02 -29.55 -3.73
C GLY A 393 -38.00 -29.31 -5.25
N SER A 394 -37.08 -28.50 -5.76
CA SER A 394 -36.82 -28.36 -7.20
C SER A 394 -35.39 -27.86 -7.42
N PRO A 395 -34.69 -28.38 -8.44
CA PRO A 395 -33.41 -27.84 -8.84
C PRO A 395 -33.70 -26.50 -9.54
N VAL A 396 -33.79 -25.41 -8.77
CA VAL A 396 -33.60 -24.10 -9.37
C VAL A 396 -32.11 -24.01 -9.70
N THR A 397 -31.73 -24.63 -10.81
CA THR A 397 -30.51 -24.28 -11.53
C THR A 397 -30.68 -22.85 -11.98
N LEU A 398 -30.29 -21.89 -11.14
CA LEU A 398 -30.00 -20.51 -11.53
C LEU A 398 -28.76 -20.53 -12.44
N ALA A 399 -28.91 -21.13 -13.62
CA ALA A 399 -27.98 -21.05 -14.73
C ALA A 399 -28.10 -19.63 -15.32
N GLY A 400 -27.65 -18.62 -14.57
CA GLY A 400 -27.76 -17.23 -15.01
C GLY A 400 -27.68 -16.14 -13.94
N GLU A 401 -27.43 -16.46 -12.66
CA GLU A 401 -27.20 -15.41 -11.64
C GLU A 401 -25.82 -14.78 -11.87
N PHE A 402 -25.80 -13.53 -12.37
CA PHE A 402 -24.59 -12.72 -12.46
C PHE A 402 -24.52 -11.80 -11.25
N ARG A 403 -23.48 -11.99 -10.41
CA ARG A 403 -23.10 -11.01 -9.39
C ARG A 403 -21.88 -10.25 -9.87
N PHE A 404 -21.98 -8.92 -9.85
CA PHE A 404 -20.83 -8.07 -10.07
C PHE A 404 -19.85 -8.20 -8.92
N ARG A 405 -18.56 -8.18 -9.26
CA ARG A 405 -17.49 -8.15 -8.27
C ARG A 405 -17.45 -6.74 -7.67
N PRO A 406 -17.56 -6.58 -6.34
CA PRO A 406 -17.30 -5.30 -5.70
C PRO A 406 -15.84 -4.92 -5.97
N GLN A 407 -15.62 -3.71 -6.48
CA GLN A 407 -14.29 -3.20 -6.81
C GLN A 407 -14.27 -1.73 -6.44
N GLU A 408 -13.19 -1.30 -5.78
CA GLU A 408 -12.96 0.12 -5.54
C GLU A 408 -12.53 0.78 -6.86
N LEU A 409 -13.50 1.29 -7.63
CA LEU A 409 -13.28 1.90 -8.95
C LEU A 409 -13.09 3.41 -8.87
N ILE A 410 -13.78 4.04 -7.92
CA ILE A 410 -13.63 5.46 -7.56
C ILE A 410 -13.47 5.62 -6.06
N GLN A 411 -12.88 6.75 -5.66
CA GLN A 411 -12.66 7.13 -4.26
C GLN A 411 -12.93 8.63 -4.07
N ASP A 412 -13.27 9.00 -2.84
CA ASP A 412 -13.50 10.38 -2.38
C ASP A 412 -12.19 11.17 -2.28
N ARG A 413 -11.11 10.49 -1.86
CA ARG A 413 -9.78 11.07 -1.72
C ARG A 413 -8.68 10.08 -2.06
N PRO A 414 -7.58 10.51 -2.72
CA PRO A 414 -6.39 9.70 -2.84
C PRO A 414 -5.81 9.33 -1.47
N ARG A 415 -5.35 8.08 -1.32
CA ARG A 415 -4.78 7.56 -0.08
C ARG A 415 -3.33 7.19 -0.31
N ASP A 416 -2.42 7.84 0.41
CA ASP A 416 -0.98 7.59 0.30
C ASP A 416 -0.61 6.12 0.63
N TRP A 417 -1.36 5.48 1.54
CA TRP A 417 -1.12 4.10 1.93
C TRP A 417 -1.71 3.14 0.89
N PRO A 418 -0.92 2.19 0.34
CA PRO A 418 -1.40 1.29 -0.70
C PRO A 418 -2.53 0.40 -0.17
N GLY A 419 -3.65 0.38 -0.88
CA GLY A 419 -4.88 -0.30 -0.48
C GLY A 419 -5.51 -1.13 -1.60
N ASP A 420 -6.81 -1.32 -1.51
CA ASP A 420 -7.62 -2.09 -2.48
C ASP A 420 -7.88 -1.31 -3.79
N HIS A 421 -7.60 0.00 -3.79
CA HIS A 421 -7.65 0.86 -4.99
C HIS A 421 -6.58 0.50 -6.04
N LEU A 422 -5.56 -0.30 -5.67
CA LEU A 422 -4.49 -0.72 -6.56
C LEU A 422 -4.87 -1.94 -7.40
N VAL A 423 -4.22 -2.08 -8.56
CA VAL A 423 -4.35 -3.28 -9.38
C VAL A 423 -3.51 -4.40 -8.79
N HIS A 424 -4.14 -5.51 -8.41
CA HIS A 424 -3.41 -6.71 -8.01
C HIS A 424 -2.63 -7.26 -9.21
N GLY A 425 -1.31 -7.27 -9.09
CA GLY A 425 -0.38 -7.85 -10.07
C GLY A 425 0.34 -9.09 -9.57
N VAL A 426 0.29 -9.39 -8.27
CA VAL A 426 0.99 -10.52 -7.65
C VAL A 426 0.15 -11.14 -6.53
N PRO A 427 0.31 -12.45 -6.25
CA PRO A 427 -0.29 -13.10 -5.10
C PRO A 427 0.06 -12.42 -3.76
N GLY A 428 -0.88 -12.48 -2.80
CA GLY A 428 -0.74 -11.82 -1.50
C GLY A 428 0.46 -12.28 -0.67
N ILE A 429 0.96 -13.51 -0.87
CA ILE A 429 2.17 -14.01 -0.21
C ILE A 429 3.36 -13.08 -0.47
N TYR A 430 3.56 -12.64 -1.72
CA TYR A 430 4.69 -11.78 -2.07
C TYR A 430 4.60 -10.42 -1.38
N MET A 431 3.38 -9.94 -1.12
CA MET A 431 3.17 -8.68 -0.40
C MET A 431 3.69 -8.76 1.03
N GLY A 432 3.33 -9.82 1.77
CA GLY A 432 3.83 -10.00 3.14
C GLY A 432 5.32 -10.28 3.18
N THR A 433 5.81 -11.17 2.30
CA THR A 433 7.21 -11.63 2.32
C THR A 433 8.19 -10.50 1.99
N THR A 434 7.83 -9.60 1.08
CA THR A 434 8.70 -8.46 0.71
C THR A 434 8.96 -7.55 1.91
N LEU A 435 7.93 -7.23 2.71
CA LEU A 435 8.10 -6.39 3.91
C LEU A 435 9.11 -7.01 4.88
N TRP A 436 8.93 -8.29 5.20
CA TRP A 436 9.77 -8.98 6.16
C TRP A 436 11.21 -9.19 5.66
N ILE A 437 11.40 -9.39 4.34
CA ILE A 437 12.73 -9.40 3.74
C ILE A 437 13.43 -8.05 3.95
N MET A 438 12.74 -6.94 3.72
CA MET A 438 13.33 -5.61 3.92
C MET A 438 13.66 -5.35 5.39
N SER A 439 12.81 -5.78 6.33
CA SER A 439 13.12 -5.74 7.77
C SER A 439 14.38 -6.54 8.12
N MET A 440 14.56 -7.73 7.53
CA MET A 440 15.76 -8.55 7.75
C MET A 440 17.01 -7.90 7.18
N VAL A 441 16.94 -7.30 5.99
CA VAL A 441 18.07 -6.55 5.40
C VAL A 441 18.45 -5.38 6.30
N PHE A 442 17.46 -4.62 6.78
CA PHE A 442 17.70 -3.50 7.69
C PHE A 442 18.37 -3.97 9.00
N GLY A 443 17.85 -5.04 9.61
CA GLY A 443 18.44 -5.63 10.81
C GLY A 443 19.86 -6.16 10.57
N ALA A 444 20.12 -6.78 9.42
CA ALA A 444 21.43 -7.31 9.07
C ALA A 444 22.51 -6.21 8.96
N VAL A 445 22.15 -5.02 8.46
CA VAL A 445 23.07 -3.87 8.44
C VAL A 445 23.48 -3.47 9.87
N HIS A 446 22.57 -3.52 10.84
CA HIS A 446 22.88 -3.18 12.24
C HIS A 446 23.68 -4.29 12.94
N VAL A 447 23.42 -5.55 12.59
CA VAL A 447 24.25 -6.69 13.02
C VAL A 447 25.69 -6.56 12.51
N ALA A 448 25.94 -5.90 11.37
CA ALA A 448 27.30 -5.67 10.90
C ALA A 448 28.16 -4.85 11.89
N GLY A 449 27.53 -4.00 12.71
CA GLY A 449 28.16 -3.27 13.82
C GLY A 449 28.35 -4.09 15.10
N TRP A 450 28.41 -5.43 15.02
CA TRP A 450 28.44 -6.31 16.20
C TRP A 450 29.62 -6.02 17.15
N HIS A 451 30.76 -5.67 16.56
CA HIS A 451 32.02 -5.43 17.25
C HIS A 451 32.29 -3.95 17.53
N ASP A 452 31.30 -3.08 17.30
CA ASP A 452 31.45 -1.65 17.58
C ASP A 452 31.56 -1.40 19.09
N GLN A 453 32.25 -0.32 19.43
CA GLN A 453 32.51 0.07 20.80
C GLN A 453 31.42 1.03 21.28
N PHE A 454 30.80 0.67 22.40
CA PHE A 454 29.77 1.47 23.05
C PHE A 454 30.29 1.99 24.39
N PRO A 455 29.70 3.09 24.92
CA PRO A 455 30.11 3.65 26.20
C PRO A 455 29.85 2.71 27.39
N SER A 456 28.91 1.77 27.27
CA SER A 456 28.62 0.75 28.29
C SER A 456 28.34 -0.62 27.69
N GLU A 457 28.65 -1.67 28.45
CA GLU A 457 28.31 -3.06 28.11
C GLU A 457 26.80 -3.28 27.95
N PHE A 458 25.99 -2.50 28.69
CA PHE A 458 24.54 -2.54 28.58
C PHE A 458 24.06 -2.01 27.22
N GLU A 459 24.58 -0.87 26.77
CA GLU A 459 24.26 -0.29 25.46
C GLU A 459 24.68 -1.24 24.32
N ALA A 460 25.89 -1.82 24.41
CA ALA A 460 26.35 -2.83 23.45
C ALA A 460 25.44 -4.06 23.43
N GLY A 461 25.03 -4.56 24.61
CA GLY A 461 24.12 -5.69 24.74
C GLY A 461 22.74 -5.41 24.13
N MET A 462 22.18 -4.22 24.42
CA MET A 462 20.89 -3.78 23.90
C MET A 462 20.92 -3.56 22.38
N TRP A 463 22.02 -3.03 21.83
CA TRP A 463 22.21 -2.88 20.38
C TRP A 463 22.19 -4.24 19.69
N ARG A 464 22.98 -5.19 20.18
CA ARG A 464 23.05 -6.56 19.65
C ARG A 464 21.72 -7.27 19.76
N ALA A 465 21.07 -7.19 20.91
CA ALA A 465 19.75 -7.81 21.15
C ALA A 465 18.69 -7.21 20.22
N SER A 466 18.64 -5.88 20.07
CA SER A 466 17.68 -5.19 19.21
C SER A 466 17.90 -5.54 17.74
N SER A 467 19.15 -5.55 17.28
CA SER A 467 19.51 -5.90 15.89
C SER A 467 19.13 -7.34 15.56
N LEU A 468 19.45 -8.30 16.45
CA LEU A 468 19.04 -9.70 16.29
C LEU A 468 17.52 -9.87 16.37
N TYR A 469 16.84 -9.13 17.24
CA TYR A 469 15.39 -9.20 17.37
C TYR A 469 14.69 -8.75 16.09
N VAL A 470 15.16 -7.68 15.43
CA VAL A 470 14.60 -7.20 14.15
C VAL A 470 14.72 -8.30 13.08
N VAL A 471 15.88 -8.96 12.97
CA VAL A 471 16.08 -10.08 12.04
C VAL A 471 15.20 -11.28 12.40
N PHE A 472 15.16 -11.65 13.68
CA PHE A 472 14.35 -12.76 14.19
C PHE A 472 12.86 -12.54 13.93
N ALA A 473 12.33 -11.36 14.24
CA ALA A 473 10.94 -11.00 13.99
C ALA A 473 10.61 -11.10 12.50
N GLY A 474 11.48 -10.60 11.62
CA GLY A 474 11.35 -10.75 10.17
C GLY A 474 11.26 -12.23 9.74
N LEU A 475 12.14 -13.09 10.25
CA LEU A 475 12.15 -14.52 9.97
C LEU A 475 10.87 -15.23 10.44
N VAL A 476 10.40 -14.92 11.65
CA VAL A 476 9.18 -15.51 12.23
C VAL A 476 7.98 -15.15 11.37
N TRP A 477 7.80 -13.87 11.05
CA TRP A 477 6.64 -13.43 10.25
C TRP A 477 6.71 -13.88 8.79
N ALA A 478 7.91 -13.93 8.19
CA ALA A 478 8.10 -14.52 6.87
C ALA A 478 7.73 -16.01 6.87
N SER A 479 8.10 -16.75 7.92
CA SER A 479 7.77 -18.17 8.09
C SER A 479 6.27 -18.40 8.28
N ILE A 480 5.61 -17.55 9.07
CA ILE A 480 4.14 -17.57 9.24
C ILE A 480 3.43 -17.32 7.89
N ASN A 481 3.90 -16.34 7.12
CA ASN A 481 3.35 -16.03 5.81
C ASN A 481 3.55 -17.18 4.81
N LEU A 482 4.73 -17.82 4.82
CA LEU A 482 5.00 -19.01 4.03
C LEU A 482 4.09 -20.17 4.44
N LEU A 483 3.93 -20.42 5.73
CA LEU A 483 3.04 -21.46 6.24
C LEU A 483 1.57 -21.21 5.84
N ALA A 484 1.12 -19.95 5.85
CA ALA A 484 -0.21 -19.56 5.38
C ALA A 484 -0.41 -19.84 3.88
N HIS A 485 0.66 -19.82 3.08
CA HIS A 485 0.59 -20.18 1.67
C HIS A 485 0.63 -21.69 1.43
N LEU A 486 1.43 -22.43 2.21
CA LEU A 486 1.54 -23.88 2.10
C LEU A 486 0.30 -24.60 2.65
N SER A 487 -0.30 -24.07 3.72
CA SER A 487 -1.46 -24.66 4.40
C SER A 487 -2.73 -23.88 4.14
N GLY A 488 -3.67 -24.49 3.40
CA GLY A 488 -4.99 -23.91 3.19
C GLY A 488 -5.77 -23.71 4.49
N ALA A 489 -5.50 -24.50 5.54
CA ALA A 489 -6.13 -24.31 6.84
C ALA A 489 -5.66 -23.01 7.53
N VAL A 490 -4.37 -22.71 7.46
CA VAL A 490 -3.79 -21.46 8.01
C VAL A 490 -4.25 -20.26 7.20
N TRP A 491 -4.34 -20.40 5.87
CA TRP A 491 -4.92 -19.38 5.01
C TRP A 491 -6.36 -19.02 5.42
N TRP A 492 -7.22 -20.03 5.58
CA TRP A 492 -8.61 -19.83 6.01
C TRP A 492 -8.70 -19.26 7.42
N LEU A 493 -7.82 -19.69 8.35
CA LEU A 493 -7.73 -19.10 9.68
C LEU A 493 -7.44 -17.60 9.61
N TRP A 494 -6.47 -17.20 8.79
CA TRP A 494 -6.10 -15.79 8.61
C TRP A 494 -7.24 -14.99 7.96
N TYR A 495 -7.88 -15.54 6.93
CA TYR A 495 -9.01 -14.91 6.27
C TYR A 495 -10.25 -14.80 7.18
N ASP A 496 -10.55 -15.80 8.01
CA ASP A 496 -11.65 -15.75 9.00
C ASP A 496 -11.46 -14.59 9.99
N ILE A 497 -10.22 -14.29 10.38
CA ILE A 497 -9.89 -13.19 11.29
C ILE A 497 -10.09 -11.86 10.61
N LEU A 498 -9.57 -11.73 9.40
CA LEU A 498 -9.64 -10.51 8.62
C LEU A 498 -11.08 -10.18 8.22
N ALA A 499 -11.88 -11.20 7.89
CA ALA A 499 -13.32 -11.10 7.66
C ALA A 499 -14.16 -10.96 8.96
N GLY A 500 -13.53 -10.91 10.13
CA GLY A 500 -14.21 -10.73 11.41
C GLY A 500 -15.08 -11.91 11.88
N ARG A 501 -14.99 -13.08 11.23
CA ARG A 501 -15.75 -14.30 11.55
C ARG A 501 -15.06 -15.21 12.58
N ALA A 502 -13.80 -14.94 12.89
CA ALA A 502 -13.06 -15.69 13.90
C ALA A 502 -13.70 -15.56 15.29
N SER A 503 -13.66 -16.65 16.06
CA SER A 503 -14.14 -16.66 17.45
C SER A 503 -13.38 -15.62 18.30
N ARG A 504 -14.02 -15.09 19.35
CA ARG A 504 -13.41 -14.09 20.25
C ARG A 504 -12.04 -14.56 20.77
N GLY A 505 -11.93 -15.83 21.15
CA GLY A 505 -10.66 -16.42 21.60
C GLY A 505 -9.56 -16.39 20.54
N ARG A 506 -9.87 -16.76 19.28
CA ARG A 506 -8.89 -16.72 18.18
C ARG A 506 -8.44 -15.30 17.85
N ARG A 507 -9.38 -14.34 17.87
CA ARG A 507 -9.08 -12.92 17.67
C ARG A 507 -8.14 -12.40 18.75
N ILE A 508 -8.45 -12.66 20.02
CA ILE A 508 -7.62 -12.24 21.15
C ILE A 508 -6.23 -12.88 21.04
N ALA A 509 -6.14 -14.19 20.80
CA ALA A 509 -4.86 -14.89 20.71
C ALA A 509 -3.93 -14.29 19.64
N ILE A 510 -4.47 -13.93 18.47
CA ILE A 510 -3.66 -13.37 17.38
C ILE A 510 -3.35 -11.90 17.60
N LEU A 511 -4.26 -11.12 18.17
CA LEU A 511 -3.93 -9.76 18.62
C LEU A 511 -2.83 -9.78 19.68
N SER A 512 -2.88 -10.72 20.62
CA SER A 512 -1.81 -10.93 21.61
C SER A 512 -0.50 -11.35 20.94
N LEU A 513 -0.53 -12.25 19.96
CA LEU A 513 0.67 -12.64 19.19
C LEU A 513 1.27 -11.44 18.43
N CYS A 514 0.43 -10.65 17.75
CA CYS A 514 0.84 -9.43 17.07
C CYS A 514 1.39 -8.38 18.04
N ALA A 515 0.81 -8.25 19.24
CA ALA A 515 1.29 -7.31 20.25
C ALA A 515 2.63 -7.76 20.83
N VAL A 516 2.77 -9.04 21.19
CA VAL A 516 4.00 -9.62 21.76
C VAL A 516 5.15 -9.64 20.75
N GLY A 517 4.87 -9.83 19.45
CA GLY A 517 5.89 -9.73 18.41
C GLY A 517 6.12 -8.31 17.88
N GLY A 518 5.08 -7.48 17.82
CA GLY A 518 5.12 -6.17 17.19
C GLY A 518 5.59 -5.05 18.11
N LEU A 519 5.17 -5.04 19.38
CA LEU A 519 5.60 -4.00 20.33
C LEU A 519 7.12 -4.04 20.56
N PRO A 520 7.75 -5.19 20.82
CA PRO A 520 9.19 -5.21 20.99
C PRO A 520 9.93 -4.91 19.69
N TYR A 521 9.33 -5.15 18.51
CA TYR A 521 9.92 -4.74 17.23
C TYR A 521 9.99 -3.22 17.14
N VAL A 522 8.90 -2.52 17.46
CA VAL A 522 8.88 -1.05 17.47
C VAL A 522 9.87 -0.51 18.51
N VAL A 523 9.91 -1.09 19.71
CA VAL A 523 10.87 -0.68 20.75
C VAL A 523 12.32 -0.89 20.29
N ALA A 524 12.64 -2.04 19.70
CA ALA A 524 13.96 -2.33 19.16
C ALA A 524 14.35 -1.33 18.06
N ARG A 525 13.42 -0.97 17.16
CA ARG A 525 13.66 0.03 16.10
C ARG A 525 13.93 1.42 16.68
N LEU A 526 13.12 1.86 17.65
CA LEU A 526 13.32 3.14 18.32
C LEU A 526 14.64 3.18 19.09
N PHE A 527 15.00 2.08 19.74
CA PHE A 527 16.28 1.95 20.44
C PHE A 527 17.46 2.08 19.48
N LEU A 528 17.48 1.36 18.35
CA LEU A 528 18.58 1.44 17.37
C LEU A 528 18.79 2.88 16.86
N VAL A 529 17.71 3.58 16.56
CA VAL A 529 17.79 4.98 16.13
C VAL A 529 18.30 5.88 17.26
N ALA A 530 17.76 5.74 18.48
CA ALA A 530 18.17 6.56 19.62
C ALA A 530 19.63 6.33 20.01
N GLU A 531 20.07 5.07 20.04
CA GLU A 531 21.45 4.69 20.36
C GLU A 531 22.45 5.17 19.31
N ALA A 532 22.05 5.19 18.03
CA ALA A 532 22.87 5.76 16.96
C ALA A 532 23.24 7.23 17.24
N PHE A 533 22.35 8.03 17.82
CA PHE A 533 22.66 9.40 18.25
C PHE A 533 23.33 9.46 19.62
N ALA A 534 22.89 8.65 20.57
CA ALA A 534 23.43 8.65 21.94
C ALA A 534 24.92 8.27 21.98
N SER A 535 25.34 7.33 21.12
CA SER A 535 26.73 6.88 21.03
C SER A 535 27.73 7.99 20.65
N LEU A 536 27.29 9.10 20.03
CA LEU A 536 28.14 10.26 19.75
C LEU A 536 28.76 10.88 21.02
N ARG A 537 28.17 10.62 22.20
CA ARG A 537 28.69 11.14 23.47
C ARG A 537 30.06 10.57 23.86
N ALA A 538 30.40 9.38 23.36
CA ALA A 538 31.66 8.71 23.62
C ALA A 538 31.96 7.71 22.49
N LEU A 539 32.86 8.09 21.59
CA LEU A 539 33.28 7.29 20.43
C LEU A 539 34.77 6.93 20.52
N PRO A 540 35.21 5.82 19.90
CA PRO A 540 36.63 5.50 19.81
C PRO A 540 37.39 6.58 19.04
N VAL A 541 38.64 6.87 19.43
CA VAL A 541 39.52 7.81 18.69
C VAL A 541 39.61 7.45 17.21
N GLY A 542 39.62 6.15 16.87
CA GLY A 542 39.62 5.67 15.49
C GLY A 542 38.42 6.13 14.64
N ALA A 543 37.29 6.53 15.26
CA ALA A 543 36.12 7.07 14.56
C ALA A 543 36.42 8.39 13.83
N PHE A 544 37.40 9.15 14.32
CA PHE A 544 37.78 10.47 13.81
C PHE A 544 38.98 10.43 12.85
N LEU A 545 39.67 9.29 12.77
CA LEU A 545 40.73 9.06 11.78
C LEU A 545 40.12 8.77 10.41
N CYS A 546 40.75 9.23 9.33
CA CYS A 546 40.35 8.87 7.97
C CYS A 546 41.58 8.76 7.06
N PRO A 547 41.53 7.93 6.01
CA PRO A 547 42.54 7.92 4.96
C PRO A 547 42.78 9.33 4.40
N SER A 548 44.06 9.71 4.22
CA SER A 548 44.46 11.06 3.81
C SER A 548 43.83 11.54 2.50
N TRP A 549 43.53 10.63 1.58
CA TRP A 549 42.89 10.97 0.31
C TRP A 549 41.43 11.40 0.47
N LEU A 550 40.71 10.97 1.53
CA LEU A 550 39.35 11.45 1.79
C LEU A 550 39.33 12.92 2.16
N LEU A 551 40.42 13.44 2.75
CA LEU A 551 40.57 14.86 3.08
C LEU A 551 40.82 15.74 1.85
N THR A 552 41.18 15.14 0.71
CA THR A 552 41.46 15.88 -0.54
C THR A 552 40.19 16.18 -1.35
N VAL A 553 39.09 15.49 -1.04
CA VAL A 553 37.80 15.72 -1.69
C VAL A 553 36.96 16.61 -0.79
N PRO A 554 36.46 17.75 -1.28
CA PRO A 554 35.62 18.64 -0.48
C PRO A 554 34.37 17.90 0.00
N HIS A 555 34.11 17.97 1.31
CA HIS A 555 32.86 17.50 1.89
C HIS A 555 31.72 18.44 1.45
N LEU A 556 30.62 17.86 0.95
CA LEU A 556 29.40 18.59 0.55
C LEU A 556 28.59 19.07 1.77
#